data_AF-A0A960JG64-F1
#
_entry.id   AF-A0A960JG64-F1
#
_cell.length_a   1.000
_cell.length_b   1.000
_cell.length_c   1.000
_cell.angle_alpha   90.00
_cell.angle_beta   90.00
_cell.angle_gamma   90.00
#
_symmetry.space_group_name_H-M   'P 1'
#
loop_
_entity.id
_entity.type
_entity.pdbx_description
1 polymer ?
#
loop_
_entity_poly.entity_id
_entity_poly.type
_entity_poly.pdbx_seq_one_letter_code
_entity_poly.pdbx_strand_id
1 'polypeptide(L)'
;WEIEHSSPRDVEKAAKDFPDMNFLIYHAGFKGVRDAMPAVEDDFKTNTNIPWITDLCEMKTRNPDMTNVYMDLGTTFGMTAITQPKLCAFMLGAMIKAFGEDHVLWGTDSIWWGSPQWQIEAFRRIKMPEDLMKRFDFAPLTDKVKEKIFGLNSARVYGIDPKAKLNAIPSDFVTKLRSQYREQGARPSNTQYGWVINKGKL
;
A
#
# COMPACT_ATOMS: atom_id res chain seq x y z
N TRP A 1 0.02 21.54 12.55
CA TRP A 1 0.82 20.90 11.49
C TRP A 1 0.78 21.80 10.27
N GLU A 2 1.90 22.41 9.92
CA GLU A 2 1.99 23.22 8.71
C GLU A 2 2.25 22.30 7.52
N ILE A 3 1.30 22.26 6.58
CA ILE A 3 1.31 21.34 5.43
C ILE A 3 2.57 21.51 4.56
N GLU A 4 3.15 22.72 4.54
CA GLU A 4 4.36 23.02 3.78
C GLU A 4 5.60 22.24 4.25
N HIS A 5 5.62 21.78 5.50
CA HIS A 5 6.70 20.96 6.05
C HIS A 5 6.47 19.45 5.85
N SER A 6 5.36 19.06 5.22
CA SER A 6 5.03 17.65 4.93
C SER A 6 5.16 17.29 3.46
N SER A 7 5.53 18.25 2.61
CA SER A 7 5.79 18.01 1.17
C SER A 7 7.06 17.20 0.96
N PRO A 8 7.09 16.23 0.04
CA PRO A 8 8.27 15.39 -0.24
C PRO A 8 9.34 16.10 -1.10
N ARG A 9 9.32 17.43 -1.19
CA ARG A 9 10.19 18.22 -2.08
C ARG A 9 11.69 18.09 -1.77
N ASP A 10 12.03 17.70 -0.56
CA ASP A 10 13.39 17.52 -0.07
C ASP A 10 13.96 16.12 -0.35
N VAL A 11 13.11 15.16 -0.73
CA VAL A 11 13.50 13.77 -1.03
C VAL A 11 14.59 13.70 -2.10
N GLU A 12 14.51 14.51 -3.15
CA GLU A 12 15.51 14.51 -4.23
C GLU A 12 16.92 14.81 -3.71
N LYS A 13 17.02 15.88 -2.91
CA LYS A 13 18.31 16.32 -2.37
C LYS A 13 18.82 15.30 -1.36
N ALA A 14 17.96 14.81 -0.47
CA ALA A 14 18.33 13.79 0.51
C ALA A 14 18.83 12.50 -0.16
N ALA A 15 18.12 12.03 -1.19
CA ALA A 15 18.49 10.83 -1.93
C ALA A 15 19.87 10.95 -2.62
N LYS A 16 20.19 12.14 -3.17
CA LYS A 16 21.47 12.45 -3.81
C LYS A 16 22.62 12.62 -2.82
N ASP A 17 22.37 13.28 -1.69
CA ASP A 17 23.39 13.56 -0.68
C ASP A 17 23.78 12.30 0.11
N PHE A 18 22.87 11.33 0.23
CA PHE A 18 23.06 10.09 0.98
C PHE A 18 22.80 8.85 0.11
N PRO A 19 23.64 8.57 -0.90
CA PRO A 19 23.42 7.48 -1.85
C PRO A 19 23.46 6.09 -1.20
N ASP A 20 24.14 5.95 -0.05
CA ASP A 20 24.26 4.70 0.70
C ASP A 20 23.05 4.41 1.61
N MET A 21 22.09 5.33 1.69
CA MET A 21 20.86 5.18 2.47
C MET A 21 19.66 4.91 1.57
N ASN A 22 18.76 4.04 2.03
CA ASN A 22 17.46 3.84 1.40
C ASN A 22 16.39 4.73 2.06
N PHE A 23 15.61 5.44 1.26
CA PHE A 23 14.52 6.30 1.68
C PHE A 23 13.19 5.63 1.35
N LEU A 24 12.45 5.21 2.38
CA LEU A 24 11.12 4.62 2.24
C LEU A 24 10.08 5.70 2.51
N ILE A 25 9.47 6.20 1.44
CA ILE A 25 8.50 7.29 1.54
C ILE A 25 7.18 6.72 2.02
N TYR A 26 6.88 6.99 3.29
CA TYR A 26 5.67 6.49 3.94
C TYR A 26 4.41 7.03 3.24
N HIS A 27 3.43 6.15 3.04
CA HIS A 27 2.22 6.42 2.26
C HIS A 27 2.50 6.87 0.82
N ALA A 28 3.69 6.60 0.27
CA ALA A 28 4.13 7.08 -1.03
C ALA A 28 4.03 8.62 -1.14
N GLY A 29 4.03 9.33 0.00
CA GLY A 29 3.78 10.76 0.06
C GLY A 29 2.35 11.15 -0.28
N PHE A 30 1.34 10.29 -0.13
CA PHE A 30 -0.03 10.65 -0.50
C PHE A 30 -0.60 11.79 0.35
N LYS A 31 -0.89 12.93 -0.28
CA LYS A 31 -1.45 14.10 0.40
C LYS A 31 -2.85 13.85 0.98
N GLY A 32 -3.64 13.03 0.29
CA GLY A 32 -4.97 12.62 0.72
C GLY A 32 -5.99 12.58 -0.41
N VAL A 33 -7.10 11.91 -0.15
CA VAL A 33 -8.17 11.68 -1.15
C VAL A 33 -8.78 12.98 -1.64
N ARG A 34 -9.00 13.97 -0.76
CA ARG A 34 -9.57 15.27 -1.13
C ARG A 34 -8.71 15.99 -2.16
N ASP A 35 -7.39 15.94 -1.98
CA ASP A 35 -6.44 16.58 -2.88
C ASP A 35 -6.31 15.84 -4.22
N ALA A 36 -6.66 14.56 -4.27
CA ALA A 36 -6.75 13.77 -5.50
C ALA A 36 -8.08 13.94 -6.26
N MET A 37 -9.14 14.47 -5.62
CA MET A 37 -10.47 14.58 -6.25
C MET A 37 -10.47 15.32 -7.58
N PRO A 38 -9.75 16.44 -7.78
CA PRO A 38 -9.74 17.13 -9.07
C PRO A 38 -9.27 16.26 -10.26
N ALA A 39 -8.45 15.24 -10.01
CA ALA A 39 -8.03 14.28 -11.04
C ALA A 39 -9.04 13.14 -11.20
N VAL A 40 -9.77 12.78 -10.15
CA VAL A 40 -10.74 11.67 -10.16
C VAL A 40 -12.09 12.11 -10.72
N GLU A 41 -12.52 13.36 -10.51
CA GLU A 41 -13.84 13.90 -10.89
C GLU A 41 -14.16 13.75 -12.37
N ASP A 42 -13.18 13.95 -13.25
CA ASP A 42 -13.35 13.80 -14.69
C ASP A 42 -12.74 12.51 -15.26
N ASP A 43 -12.38 11.58 -14.38
CA ASP A 43 -11.70 10.34 -14.70
C ASP A 43 -10.32 10.53 -15.36
N PHE A 44 -9.49 11.40 -14.77
CA PHE A 44 -8.11 11.68 -15.18
C PHE A 44 -7.98 12.24 -16.60
N LYS A 45 -8.99 12.95 -17.11
CA LYS A 45 -9.02 13.39 -18.52
C LYS A 45 -8.29 14.71 -18.71
N THR A 46 -8.55 15.68 -17.85
CA THR A 46 -7.95 17.03 -17.91
C THR A 46 -6.86 17.20 -16.86
N ASN A 47 -6.94 16.45 -15.76
CA ASN A 47 -5.96 16.52 -14.68
C ASN A 47 -5.53 15.11 -14.25
N THR A 48 -4.23 14.88 -14.24
CA THR A 48 -3.62 13.62 -13.78
C THR A 48 -2.76 13.82 -12.54
N ASN A 49 -2.69 15.04 -12.01
CA ASN A 49 -1.90 15.37 -10.84
C ASN A 49 -2.56 14.77 -9.60
N ILE A 50 -1.85 13.85 -8.97
CA ILE A 50 -2.11 13.39 -7.60
C ILE A 50 -1.02 14.03 -6.75
N PRO A 51 -1.32 15.12 -6.02
CA PRO A 51 -0.29 15.90 -5.35
C PRO A 51 0.63 15.02 -4.50
N TRP A 52 1.93 15.35 -4.54
CA TRP A 52 3.04 14.65 -3.88
C TRP A 52 3.40 13.28 -4.48
N ILE A 53 2.43 12.43 -4.83
CA ILE A 53 2.73 11.16 -5.53
C ILE A 53 3.29 11.43 -6.93
N THR A 54 2.58 12.25 -7.71
CA THR A 54 3.01 12.60 -9.07
C THR A 54 4.26 13.46 -9.05
N ASP A 55 4.42 14.36 -8.09
CA ASP A 55 5.67 15.12 -7.87
C ASP A 55 6.87 14.17 -7.66
N LEU A 56 6.72 13.13 -6.84
CA LEU A 56 7.74 12.09 -6.63
C LEU A 56 8.01 11.28 -7.90
N CYS A 57 6.97 10.95 -8.68
CA CYS A 57 7.12 10.24 -9.95
C CYS A 57 7.86 11.08 -10.99
N GLU A 58 7.57 12.37 -11.08
CA GLU A 58 8.27 13.32 -11.95
C GLU A 58 9.73 13.52 -11.51
N MET A 59 9.97 13.65 -10.20
CA MET A 59 11.30 13.69 -9.60
C MET A 59 12.12 12.45 -9.95
N LYS A 60 11.52 11.25 -9.91
CA LYS A 60 12.21 10.02 -10.31
C LYS A 60 12.45 9.97 -11.82
N THR A 61 11.47 10.38 -12.63
CA THR A 61 11.56 10.37 -14.09
C THR A 61 12.68 11.28 -14.60
N ARG A 62 12.86 12.45 -13.97
CA ARG A 62 13.96 13.38 -14.32
C ARG A 62 15.32 12.99 -13.72
N ASN A 63 15.34 12.08 -12.75
CA ASN A 63 16.54 11.57 -12.09
C ASN A 63 16.58 10.02 -12.13
N PRO A 64 16.80 9.41 -13.30
CA PRO A 64 16.78 7.94 -13.44
C PRO A 64 17.84 7.23 -12.58
N ASP A 65 18.92 7.92 -12.21
CA ASP A 65 19.99 7.37 -11.35
C ASP A 65 19.63 7.39 -9.84
N MET A 66 18.52 8.03 -9.45
CA MET A 66 18.04 8.03 -8.07
C MET A 66 17.38 6.66 -7.74
N THR A 67 18.18 5.67 -7.34
CA THR A 67 17.72 4.28 -7.15
C THR A 67 17.44 3.91 -5.70
N ASN A 68 17.67 4.83 -4.75
CA ASN A 68 17.57 4.60 -3.31
C ASN A 68 16.27 5.12 -2.68
N VAL A 69 15.25 5.44 -3.50
CA VAL A 69 13.93 5.93 -3.03
C VAL A 69 12.86 4.89 -3.35
N TYR A 70 12.07 4.53 -2.34
CA TYR A 70 11.02 3.52 -2.38
C TYR A 70 9.66 4.12 -2.02
N MET A 71 8.61 3.70 -2.71
CA MET A 71 7.24 4.15 -2.49
C MET A 71 6.49 3.16 -1.59
N ASP A 72 6.27 3.49 -0.32
CA ASP A 72 5.59 2.60 0.64
C ASP A 72 4.09 2.90 0.72
N LEU A 73 3.23 1.93 0.35
CA LEU A 73 1.80 2.18 0.17
C LEU A 73 1.06 2.50 1.47
N GLY A 74 1.20 1.69 2.53
CA GLY A 74 0.49 1.88 3.80
C GLY A 74 -0.99 2.31 3.68
N THR A 75 -1.34 3.38 4.40
CA THR A 75 -2.67 4.04 4.35
C THR A 75 -3.10 4.47 2.95
N THR A 76 -2.20 4.76 2.01
CA THR A 76 -2.59 5.08 0.61
C THR A 76 -3.38 3.94 -0.02
N PHE A 77 -2.92 2.71 0.17
CA PHE A 77 -3.66 1.53 -0.27
C PHE A 77 -4.91 1.30 0.59
N GLY A 78 -4.78 1.39 1.91
CA GLY A 78 -5.91 1.23 2.84
C GLY A 78 -7.09 2.16 2.54
N MET A 79 -6.84 3.44 2.30
CA MET A 79 -7.87 4.41 1.96
C MET A 79 -8.52 4.10 0.62
N THR A 80 -7.74 3.79 -0.41
CA THR A 80 -8.22 3.86 -1.80
C THR A 80 -8.64 2.52 -2.37
N ALA A 81 -8.13 1.39 -1.90
CA ALA A 81 -8.37 0.07 -2.50
C ALA A 81 -9.86 -0.32 -2.58
N ILE A 82 -10.69 0.16 -1.64
CA ILE A 82 -12.14 -0.08 -1.62
C ILE A 82 -12.91 1.17 -2.04
N THR A 83 -12.56 2.34 -1.49
CA THR A 83 -13.37 3.55 -1.68
C THR A 83 -13.19 4.20 -3.05
N GLN A 84 -11.98 4.10 -3.62
CA GLN A 84 -11.58 4.72 -4.89
C GLN A 84 -10.63 3.78 -5.66
N PRO A 85 -11.10 2.58 -6.07
CA PRO A 85 -10.22 1.54 -6.63
C PRO A 85 -9.53 1.96 -7.93
N LYS A 86 -10.15 2.85 -8.72
CA LYS A 86 -9.54 3.39 -9.94
C LYS A 86 -8.41 4.37 -9.63
N LEU A 87 -8.57 5.22 -8.61
CA LEU A 87 -7.48 6.05 -8.08
C LEU A 87 -6.33 5.20 -7.54
N CYS A 88 -6.65 4.14 -6.79
CA CYS A 88 -5.65 3.18 -6.30
C CYS A 88 -4.84 2.59 -7.46
N ALA A 89 -5.51 2.11 -8.51
CA ALA A 89 -4.87 1.58 -9.70
C ALA A 89 -4.04 2.63 -10.46
N PHE A 90 -4.55 3.86 -10.58
CA PHE A 90 -3.83 4.97 -11.21
C PHE A 90 -2.53 5.28 -10.48
N MET A 91 -2.58 5.44 -9.15
CA MET A 91 -1.39 5.69 -8.32
C MET A 91 -0.38 4.54 -8.44
N LEU A 92 -0.83 3.29 -8.36
CA LEU A 92 0.05 2.12 -8.56
C LEU A 92 0.70 2.12 -9.94
N GLY A 93 -0.06 2.40 -11.00
CA GLY A 93 0.46 2.49 -12.37
C GLY A 93 1.51 3.57 -12.53
N ALA A 94 1.25 4.77 -11.99
CA ALA A 94 2.18 5.89 -12.02
C ALA A 94 3.48 5.57 -11.27
N MET A 95 3.39 5.01 -10.06
CA MET A 95 4.55 4.62 -9.26
C MET A 95 5.37 3.53 -9.94
N ILE A 96 4.74 2.47 -10.45
CA ILE A 96 5.44 1.38 -11.15
C ILE A 96 6.12 1.90 -12.42
N LYS A 97 5.46 2.81 -13.15
CA LYS A 97 6.04 3.39 -14.37
C LYS A 97 7.28 4.26 -14.07
N ALA A 98 7.24 5.06 -13.00
CA ALA A 98 8.33 5.96 -12.66
C ALA A 98 9.48 5.27 -11.91
N PHE A 99 9.16 4.49 -10.88
CA PHE A 99 10.14 3.88 -9.98
C PHE A 99 10.50 2.44 -10.35
N GLY A 100 9.64 1.75 -11.10
CA GLY A 100 9.75 0.32 -11.35
C GLY A 100 9.01 -0.51 -10.31
N GLU A 101 8.60 -1.71 -10.70
CA GLU A 101 7.90 -2.67 -9.82
C GLU A 101 8.75 -3.12 -8.62
N ASP A 102 10.07 -2.94 -8.68
CA ASP A 102 11.02 -3.27 -7.61
C ASP A 102 11.11 -2.19 -6.52
N HIS A 103 10.54 -1.01 -6.73
CA HIS A 103 10.64 0.14 -5.82
C HIS A 103 9.32 0.56 -5.18
N VAL A 104 8.28 -0.26 -5.35
CA VAL A 104 6.99 -0.10 -4.66
C VAL A 104 6.87 -1.14 -3.56
N LEU A 105 6.59 -0.68 -2.33
CA LEU A 105 6.48 -1.51 -1.14
C LEU A 105 5.03 -1.55 -0.66
N TRP A 106 4.61 -2.71 -0.17
CA TRP A 106 3.33 -2.85 0.49
C TRP A 106 3.46 -2.71 2.01
N GLY A 107 2.50 -2.01 2.60
CA GLY A 107 2.34 -1.86 4.04
C GLY A 107 0.86 -1.78 4.39
N THR A 108 0.47 -2.25 5.57
CA THR A 108 -0.95 -2.35 5.97
C THR A 108 -1.44 -1.12 6.73
N ASP A 109 -0.52 -0.49 7.47
CA ASP A 109 -0.83 0.53 8.47
C ASP A 109 -1.96 0.07 9.43
N SER A 110 -1.89 -1.19 9.83
CA SER A 110 -2.92 -1.91 10.59
C SER A 110 -3.27 -1.29 11.95
N ILE A 111 -2.43 -0.40 12.49
CA ILE A 111 -2.76 0.36 13.68
C ILE A 111 -3.99 1.25 13.46
N TRP A 112 -4.20 1.74 12.23
CA TRP A 112 -5.37 2.53 11.83
C TRP A 112 -6.46 1.69 11.16
N TRP A 113 -6.06 0.65 10.42
CA TRP A 113 -6.98 -0.14 9.57
C TRP A 113 -7.42 -1.48 10.15
N GLY A 114 -6.98 -1.80 11.37
CA GLY A 114 -7.26 -3.07 12.04
C GLY A 114 -6.61 -4.27 11.34
N SER A 115 -7.30 -5.42 11.41
CA SER A 115 -6.80 -6.66 10.80
C SER A 115 -6.51 -6.49 9.30
N PRO A 116 -5.30 -6.83 8.82
CA PRO A 116 -4.92 -6.58 7.43
C PRO A 116 -5.59 -7.53 6.42
N GLN A 117 -6.36 -8.52 6.87
CA GLN A 117 -6.92 -9.57 6.03
C GLN A 117 -7.69 -9.01 4.82
N TRP A 118 -8.50 -7.96 5.03
CA TRP A 118 -9.26 -7.34 3.95
C TRP A 118 -8.35 -6.64 2.92
N GLN A 119 -7.24 -6.05 3.36
CA GLN A 119 -6.26 -5.41 2.47
C GLN A 119 -5.52 -6.47 1.64
N ILE A 120 -5.15 -7.59 2.26
CA ILE A 120 -4.51 -8.72 1.57
C ILE A 120 -5.43 -9.24 0.45
N GLU A 121 -6.72 -9.40 0.74
CA GLU A 121 -7.70 -9.81 -0.26
C GLU A 121 -7.89 -8.78 -1.37
N ALA A 122 -7.97 -7.49 -1.02
CA ALA A 122 -8.06 -6.41 -1.99
C ALA A 122 -6.84 -6.38 -2.91
N PHE A 123 -5.63 -6.51 -2.36
CA PHE A 123 -4.38 -6.50 -3.12
C PHE A 123 -4.25 -7.73 -4.02
N ARG A 124 -4.75 -8.90 -3.57
CA ARG A 124 -4.81 -10.09 -4.42
C ARG A 124 -5.75 -9.90 -5.62
N ARG A 125 -6.89 -9.23 -5.42
CA ARG A 125 -7.96 -9.04 -6.41
C ARG A 125 -7.74 -7.87 -7.37
N ILE A 126 -7.03 -6.82 -6.95
CA ILE A 126 -6.82 -5.63 -7.77
C ILE A 126 -6.12 -5.99 -9.09
N LYS A 127 -6.57 -5.35 -10.16
CA LYS A 127 -6.03 -5.47 -11.52
C LYS A 127 -5.91 -4.07 -12.10
N MET A 128 -4.95 -3.88 -13.01
CA MET A 128 -4.85 -2.63 -13.75
C MET A 128 -6.03 -2.53 -14.73
N PRO A 129 -6.89 -1.51 -14.64
CA PRO A 129 -7.98 -1.30 -15.59
C PRO A 129 -7.46 -1.12 -17.02
N GLU A 130 -8.16 -1.68 -18.01
CA GLU A 130 -7.74 -1.61 -19.42
C GLU A 130 -7.66 -0.18 -19.96
N ASP A 131 -8.56 0.70 -19.53
CA ASP A 131 -8.57 2.08 -19.98
C ASP A 131 -7.35 2.85 -19.44
N LEU A 132 -6.93 2.58 -18.20
CA LEU A 132 -5.72 3.17 -17.64
C LEU A 132 -4.47 2.64 -18.35
N MET A 133 -4.41 1.34 -18.69
CA MET A 133 -3.32 0.78 -19.51
C MET A 133 -3.25 1.48 -20.86
N LYS A 134 -4.38 1.66 -21.55
CA LYS A 134 -4.42 2.29 -22.88
C LYS A 134 -4.09 3.79 -22.86
N ARG A 135 -4.57 4.53 -21.87
CA ARG A 135 -4.44 6.00 -21.78
C ARG A 135 -3.09 6.44 -21.23
N PHE A 136 -2.52 5.68 -20.29
CA PHE A 136 -1.31 6.08 -19.57
C PHE A 136 -0.13 5.14 -19.78
N ASP A 137 -0.30 4.10 -20.61
CA ASP A 137 0.73 3.09 -20.88
C ASP A 137 1.23 2.46 -19.57
N PHE A 138 0.27 2.08 -18.71
CA PHE A 138 0.55 1.36 -17.47
C PHE A 138 0.64 -0.13 -17.72
N ALA A 139 1.61 -0.77 -17.07
CA ALA A 139 1.78 -2.21 -17.10
C ALA A 139 0.68 -2.94 -16.31
N PRO A 140 0.34 -4.18 -16.68
CA PRO A 140 -0.62 -4.98 -15.91
C PRO A 140 -0.07 -5.39 -14.55
N LEU A 141 -0.94 -5.44 -13.53
CA LEU A 141 -0.64 -6.02 -12.21
C LEU A 141 -0.66 -7.56 -12.27
N THR A 142 0.39 -8.14 -12.85
CA THR A 142 0.60 -9.59 -12.91
C THR A 142 0.84 -10.16 -11.51
N ASP A 143 0.77 -11.48 -11.36
CA ASP A 143 1.04 -12.11 -10.07
C ASP A 143 2.50 -11.93 -9.64
N LYS A 144 3.46 -11.92 -10.58
CA LYS A 144 4.87 -11.61 -10.31
C LYS A 144 5.09 -10.18 -9.81
N VAL A 145 4.43 -9.20 -10.43
CA VAL A 145 4.46 -7.79 -10.00
C VAL A 145 3.93 -7.70 -8.56
N LYS A 146 2.80 -8.35 -8.30
CA LYS A 146 2.18 -8.34 -6.96
C LYS A 146 3.03 -9.06 -5.92
N GLU A 147 3.69 -10.17 -6.24
CA GLU A 147 4.64 -10.84 -5.33
C GLU A 147 5.79 -9.93 -4.91
N LYS A 148 6.34 -9.16 -5.86
CA LYS A 148 7.37 -8.15 -5.58
C LYS A 148 6.87 -7.12 -4.57
N ILE A 149 5.77 -6.47 -4.90
CA ILE A 149 5.21 -5.37 -4.09
C ILE A 149 4.74 -5.87 -2.73
N PHE A 150 4.08 -7.05 -2.68
CA PHE A 150 3.49 -7.59 -1.45
C PHE A 150 4.52 -7.96 -0.38
N GLY A 151 5.75 -8.31 -0.77
CA GLY A 151 6.77 -8.61 0.23
C GLY A 151 8.20 -8.81 -0.25
N LEU A 152 8.45 -9.24 -1.50
CA LEU A 152 9.83 -9.52 -1.92
C LEU A 152 10.70 -8.26 -2.00
N ASN A 153 10.11 -7.10 -2.35
CA ASN A 153 10.82 -5.83 -2.34
C ASN A 153 11.23 -5.44 -0.92
N SER A 154 10.30 -5.49 0.04
CA SER A 154 10.58 -5.20 1.44
C SER A 154 11.63 -6.17 2.01
N ALA A 155 11.52 -7.46 1.68
CA ALA A 155 12.50 -8.45 2.10
C ALA A 155 13.92 -8.11 1.61
N ARG A 156 14.07 -7.70 0.34
CA ARG A 156 15.35 -7.23 -0.21
C ARG A 156 15.88 -6.00 0.52
N VAL A 157 15.02 -5.00 0.78
CA VAL A 157 15.40 -3.76 1.47
C VAL A 157 15.87 -4.02 2.90
N TYR A 158 15.19 -4.91 3.63
CA TYR A 158 15.51 -5.23 5.02
C TYR A 158 16.52 -6.38 5.20
N GLY A 159 17.06 -6.94 4.11
CA GLY A 159 18.01 -8.06 4.18
C GLY A 159 17.40 -9.35 4.74
N ILE A 160 16.09 -9.55 4.56
CA ILE A 160 15.36 -10.74 5.00
C ILE A 160 15.36 -11.76 3.86
N ASP A 161 15.79 -13.00 4.13
CA ASP A 161 15.61 -14.12 3.21
C ASP A 161 14.22 -14.75 3.41
N PRO A 162 13.28 -14.63 2.45
CA PRO A 162 11.94 -15.20 2.57
C PRO A 162 11.93 -16.73 2.62
N LYS A 163 13.02 -17.39 2.19
CA LYS A 163 13.17 -18.85 2.19
C LYS A 163 13.95 -19.36 3.41
N ALA A 164 14.47 -18.46 4.24
CA ALA A 164 15.18 -18.85 5.43
C ALA A 164 14.28 -19.70 6.33
N LYS A 165 14.82 -20.81 6.82
CA LYS A 165 14.12 -21.65 7.78
C LYS A 165 14.06 -20.91 9.11
N LEU A 166 12.89 -20.42 9.46
CA LEU A 166 12.62 -19.84 10.77
C LEU A 166 12.59 -20.95 11.82
N ASN A 167 13.09 -20.65 13.02
CA ASN A 167 12.90 -21.53 14.17
C ASN A 167 11.41 -21.64 14.48
N ALA A 168 10.97 -22.81 14.92
CA ALA A 168 9.61 -22.97 15.41
C ALA A 168 9.38 -22.00 16.57
N ILE A 169 8.30 -21.22 16.52
CA ILE A 169 7.86 -20.42 17.66
C ILE A 169 7.56 -21.41 18.79
N PRO A 170 8.20 -21.30 19.96
CA PRO A 170 7.92 -22.18 21.08
C PRO A 170 6.44 -22.14 21.46
N SER A 171 5.89 -23.28 21.87
CA SER A 171 4.51 -23.34 22.35
C SER A 171 4.33 -22.41 23.55
N ASP A 172 3.53 -21.37 23.36
CA ASP A 172 3.21 -20.36 24.36
C ASP A 172 1.79 -20.54 24.93
N PHE A 173 1.37 -19.59 25.75
CA PHE A 173 0.03 -19.60 26.33
C PHE A 173 -1.07 -19.50 25.27
N VAL A 174 -0.88 -18.69 24.23
CA VAL A 174 -1.83 -18.55 23.11
C VAL A 174 -1.98 -19.86 22.34
N THR A 175 -0.88 -20.59 22.15
CA THR A 175 -0.86 -21.91 21.51
C THR A 175 -1.69 -22.91 22.29
N LYS A 176 -1.56 -22.93 23.63
CA LYS A 176 -2.37 -23.78 24.51
C LYS A 176 -3.86 -23.44 24.41
N LEU A 177 -4.20 -22.14 24.48
CA LEU A 177 -5.58 -21.67 24.33
C LEU A 177 -6.19 -22.09 22.99
N ARG A 178 -5.42 -21.95 21.90
CA ARG A 178 -5.86 -22.37 20.56
C ARG A 178 -6.10 -23.88 20.49
N SER A 179 -5.26 -24.70 21.12
CA SER A 179 -5.45 -26.16 21.18
C SER A 179 -6.73 -26.50 21.93
N GLN A 180 -6.90 -25.95 23.14
CA GLN A 180 -8.08 -26.16 23.97
C GLN A 180 -9.36 -25.75 23.25
N TYR A 181 -9.36 -24.59 22.60
CA TYR A 181 -10.50 -24.12 21.80
C TYR A 181 -10.87 -25.10 20.67
N ARG A 182 -9.87 -25.67 19.99
CA ARG A 182 -10.08 -26.66 18.93
C ARG A 182 -10.59 -27.99 19.48
N GLU A 183 -10.02 -28.47 20.58
CA GLU A 183 -10.44 -29.69 21.27
C GLU A 183 -11.89 -29.59 21.78
N GLN A 184 -12.31 -28.40 22.22
CA GLN A 184 -13.69 -28.10 22.63
C GLN A 184 -14.68 -27.97 21.44
N GLY A 185 -14.25 -28.27 20.22
CA GLY A 185 -15.09 -28.32 19.03
C GLY A 185 -15.17 -27.01 18.23
N ALA A 186 -14.19 -26.10 18.40
CA ALA A 186 -13.98 -24.87 17.63
C ALA A 186 -15.28 -24.17 17.19
N ARG A 187 -15.97 -23.53 18.13
CA ARG A 187 -17.23 -22.82 17.85
C ARG A 187 -16.99 -21.31 17.85
N PRO A 188 -16.85 -20.64 16.68
CA PRO A 188 -16.81 -19.18 16.68
C PRO A 188 -18.16 -18.71 17.18
N SER A 189 -18.17 -17.91 18.25
CA SER A 189 -19.44 -17.47 18.84
C SER A 189 -20.23 -16.55 17.91
N ASN A 190 -19.58 -16.04 16.83
CA ASN A 190 -20.07 -14.98 15.93
C ASN A 190 -20.76 -13.83 16.69
N THR A 191 -20.47 -13.70 17.98
CA THR A 191 -21.13 -12.78 18.88
C THR A 191 -20.47 -11.45 18.64
N GLN A 192 -21.19 -10.58 17.94
CA GLN A 192 -20.77 -9.22 17.71
C GLN A 192 -21.00 -8.43 19.00
N TYR A 193 -19.95 -7.84 19.55
CA TYR A 193 -20.07 -6.90 20.66
C TYR A 193 -20.20 -5.49 20.09
N GLY A 194 -21.25 -4.77 20.47
CA GLY A 194 -21.56 -3.42 20.00
C GLY A 194 -23.02 -3.03 20.25
N TRP A 195 -23.35 -1.76 20.06
CA TRP A 195 -24.73 -1.26 20.18
C TRP A 195 -25.55 -1.72 18.97
N VAL A 196 -26.31 -2.79 19.12
CA VAL A 196 -27.36 -3.15 18.15
C VAL A 196 -28.58 -2.30 18.48
N ILE A 197 -28.93 -1.35 17.60
CA ILE A 197 -30.23 -0.67 17.70
C ILE A 197 -31.28 -1.72 17.40
N ASN A 198 -31.91 -2.24 18.44
CA ASN A 198 -33.08 -3.08 18.32
C ASN A 198 -34.22 -2.18 17.81
N LYS A 199 -34.48 -2.17 16.50
CA LYS A 199 -35.71 -1.60 15.95
C LYS A 199 -36.86 -2.51 16.36
N GLY A 200 -37.32 -2.36 17.60
CA GLY A 200 -38.62 -2.83 18.03
C GLY A 200 -39.68 -2.12 17.19
N LYS A 201 -40.43 -2.94 16.44
CA LYS A 201 -41.72 -2.75 15.76
C LYS A 201 -42.28 -1.31 15.69
N LEU A 202 -42.51 -0.87 14.45
CA LEU A 202 -43.51 0.15 14.08
C LEU A 202 -44.90 -0.20 14.66
#